data_AF-A0A847BWA5-F1
#
_entry.id   AF-A0A847BWA5-F1
#
_cell.length_a   1.000
_cell.length_b   1.000
_cell.length_c   1.000
_cell.angle_alpha   90.00
_cell.angle_beta   90.00
_cell.angle_gamma   90.00
#
_symmetry.space_group_name_H-M   'P 1'
#
loop_
_entity.id
_entity.type
_entity.pdbx_description
1 polymer ?
#
loop_
_entity_poly.entity_id
_entity_poly.type
_entity_poly.pdbx_seq_one_letter_code
_entity_poly.pdbx_strand_id
1 'polypeptide(L)'
;MKVNKVHLRLKSFVPELVHVFRQGYGKKQLLSDTVGGITVAIVALPLAMAFAIASGVGPEKGLITAIVAGIIASLFGGSKVQISGPTGAFVVVIYDIVLRHGYEGLAIATLMAGGLLILMGLFRLGAVIKYIPYPVITGFTSGIALLIFSSQVADILGLGIDKLPGAFIPKWQVILTSLSQTNLMALLLGLSCIALIVLA
;
A
#
# COMPACT_ATOMS: atom_id res chain seq x y z
N MET A 1 -42.60 -9.45 -15.51
CA MET A 1 -42.01 -9.76 -14.19
C MET A 1 -41.15 -8.57 -13.74
N LYS A 2 -41.71 -7.62 -12.97
CA LYS A 2 -40.99 -6.41 -12.51
C LYS A 2 -40.04 -6.80 -11.36
N VAL A 3 -38.81 -7.19 -11.69
CA VAL A 3 -37.76 -7.36 -10.69
C VAL A 3 -37.52 -5.99 -10.04
N ASN A 4 -37.85 -5.88 -8.76
CA ASN A 4 -37.85 -4.64 -8.00
C ASN A 4 -36.44 -4.02 -8.00
N LYS A 5 -36.26 -2.80 -8.52
CA LYS A 5 -34.95 -2.12 -8.68
C LYS A 5 -34.15 -2.06 -7.37
N VAL A 6 -34.82 -2.05 -6.21
CA VAL A 6 -34.22 -2.10 -4.87
C VAL A 6 -33.49 -3.42 -4.61
N HIS A 7 -34.05 -4.53 -5.09
CA HIS A 7 -33.46 -5.88 -4.92
C HIS A 7 -32.19 -6.07 -5.77
N LEU A 8 -32.14 -5.42 -6.94
CA LEU A 8 -30.92 -5.32 -7.76
C LEU A 8 -29.85 -4.41 -7.12
N ARG A 9 -30.25 -3.39 -6.33
CA ARG A 9 -29.31 -2.49 -5.64
C ARG A 9 -28.56 -3.15 -4.49
N LEU A 10 -29.22 -4.03 -3.72
CA LEU A 10 -28.60 -4.76 -2.60
C LEU A 10 -27.68 -5.89 -3.05
N LYS A 11 -27.94 -6.50 -4.21
CA LYS A 11 -27.04 -7.51 -4.81
C LYS A 11 -25.64 -6.96 -5.11
N SER A 12 -25.49 -5.64 -5.32
CA SER A 12 -24.20 -5.00 -5.62
C SER A 12 -23.27 -4.84 -4.41
N PHE A 13 -23.78 -4.99 -3.18
CA PHE A 13 -23.01 -4.82 -1.94
C PHE A 13 -22.72 -6.14 -1.23
N VAL A 14 -22.93 -7.26 -1.90
CA VAL A 14 -22.58 -8.58 -1.35
C VAL A 14 -21.07 -8.76 -1.51
N PRO A 15 -20.31 -8.98 -0.42
CA PRO A 15 -18.88 -9.22 -0.51
C PRO A 15 -18.56 -10.45 -1.34
N GLU A 16 -17.40 -10.44 -2.00
CA GLU A 16 -16.98 -11.55 -2.85
C GLU A 16 -16.77 -12.85 -2.04
N LEU A 17 -16.44 -12.73 -0.75
CA LEU A 17 -16.37 -13.84 0.19
C LEU A 17 -17.67 -14.68 0.21
N VAL A 18 -18.83 -14.03 0.22
CA VAL A 18 -20.13 -14.71 0.23
C VAL A 18 -20.36 -15.44 -1.10
N HIS A 19 -19.92 -14.85 -2.22
CA HIS A 19 -20.00 -15.48 -3.53
C HIS A 19 -19.14 -16.74 -3.61
N VAL A 20 -17.91 -16.69 -3.08
CA VAL A 20 -17.00 -17.85 -3.02
C VAL A 20 -17.62 -19.00 -2.22
N PHE A 21 -18.14 -18.73 -1.02
CA PHE A 21 -18.77 -19.77 -0.20
C PHE A 21 -20.04 -20.35 -0.85
N ARG A 22 -20.84 -19.53 -1.54
CA ARG A 22 -22.03 -20.00 -2.27
C ARG A 22 -21.69 -20.85 -3.49
N GLN A 23 -20.55 -20.61 -4.14
CA GLN A 23 -20.07 -21.39 -5.28
C GLN A 23 -19.43 -22.73 -4.87
N GLY A 24 -19.24 -22.95 -3.56
CA GLY A 24 -18.58 -24.11 -3.01
C GLY A 24 -17.08 -23.87 -2.85
N TYR A 25 -16.62 -23.81 -1.59
CA TYR A 25 -15.21 -23.65 -1.25
C TYR A 25 -14.60 -25.00 -0.84
N GLY A 26 -13.75 -25.55 -1.71
CA GLY A 26 -13.20 -26.90 -1.54
C GLY A 26 -11.85 -26.95 -0.83
N LYS A 27 -11.46 -28.14 -0.34
CA LYS A 27 -10.14 -28.38 0.29
C LYS A 27 -8.97 -27.96 -0.60
N LYS A 28 -9.06 -28.19 -1.92
CA LYS A 28 -8.01 -27.81 -2.88
C LYS A 28 -7.82 -26.29 -2.96
N GLN A 29 -8.91 -25.53 -2.93
CA GLN A 29 -8.86 -24.06 -2.93
C GLN A 29 -8.30 -23.55 -1.60
N LEU A 30 -8.75 -24.11 -0.47
CA LEU A 30 -8.20 -23.77 0.84
C LEU A 30 -6.67 -23.93 0.90
N LEU A 31 -6.15 -25.06 0.39
CA LEU A 31 -4.71 -25.29 0.34
C LEU A 31 -4.00 -24.26 -0.57
N SER A 32 -4.54 -24.01 -1.76
CA SER A 32 -3.98 -23.04 -2.70
C SER A 32 -3.97 -21.62 -2.14
N ASP A 33 -5.07 -21.19 -1.53
CA ASP A 33 -5.23 -19.85 -0.95
C ASP A 33 -4.36 -19.69 0.30
N THR A 34 -4.19 -20.76 1.09
CA THR A 34 -3.31 -20.73 2.27
C THR A 34 -1.85 -20.57 1.85
N VAL A 35 -1.39 -21.33 0.86
CA VAL A 35 -0.01 -21.21 0.34
C VAL A 35 0.22 -19.84 -0.29
N GLY A 36 -0.75 -19.35 -1.08
CA GLY A 36 -0.70 -18.01 -1.65
C GLY A 36 -0.68 -16.93 -0.58
N GLY A 37 -1.55 -17.02 0.42
CA GLY A 37 -1.64 -16.09 1.54
C GLY A 37 -0.38 -16.03 2.39
N ILE A 38 0.23 -17.18 2.69
CA ILE A 38 1.51 -17.24 3.41
C ILE A 38 2.63 -16.60 2.59
N THR A 39 2.73 -16.92 1.30
CA THR A 39 3.74 -16.33 0.40
C THR A 39 3.60 -14.81 0.34
N VAL A 40 2.37 -14.31 0.16
CA VAL A 40 2.07 -12.88 0.16
C VAL A 40 2.41 -12.24 1.50
N ALA A 41 2.05 -12.87 2.62
CA ALA A 41 2.32 -12.35 3.96
C ALA A 41 3.83 -12.18 4.20
N ILE A 42 4.64 -13.16 3.81
CA ILE A 42 6.11 -13.09 3.94
C ILE A 42 6.69 -11.88 3.19
N VAL A 43 6.18 -11.58 1.99
CA VAL A 43 6.63 -10.42 1.20
C VAL A 43 6.04 -9.10 1.73
N ALA A 44 4.81 -9.11 2.22
CA ALA A 44 4.10 -7.92 2.68
C ALA A 44 4.59 -7.40 4.03
N LEU A 45 5.06 -8.26 4.94
CA LEU A 45 5.58 -7.88 6.25
C LEU A 45 6.70 -6.83 6.19
N PRO A 46 7.83 -7.05 5.48
CA PRO A 46 8.90 -6.07 5.39
C PRO A 46 8.45 -4.78 4.67
N LEU A 47 7.61 -4.91 3.63
CA LEU A 47 7.10 -3.77 2.89
C LEU A 47 6.24 -2.84 3.77
N ALA A 48 5.38 -3.42 4.60
CA ALA A 48 4.51 -2.67 5.51
C ALA A 48 5.32 -1.91 6.56
N MET A 49 6.36 -2.53 7.12
CA MET A 49 7.28 -1.89 8.06
C MET A 49 8.06 -0.75 7.39
N ALA A 50 8.61 -0.99 6.19
CA ALA A 50 9.37 0.01 5.45
C ALA A 50 8.53 1.25 5.12
N PHE A 51 7.29 1.07 4.67
CA PHE A 51 6.39 2.21 4.40
C PHE A 51 5.99 2.97 5.67
N ALA A 52 5.85 2.30 6.81
CA ALA A 52 5.61 2.98 8.08
C ALA A 52 6.79 3.86 8.50
N ILE A 53 8.01 3.31 8.46
CA ILE A 53 9.24 4.05 8.77
C ILE A 53 9.39 5.25 7.82
N ALA A 54 9.21 5.03 6.52
CA ALA A 54 9.27 6.10 5.51
C ALA A 54 8.18 7.17 5.69
N SER A 55 7.06 6.82 6.34
CA SER A 55 5.98 7.75 6.69
C SER A 55 6.22 8.48 8.01
N GLY A 56 7.36 8.26 8.67
CA GLY A 56 7.72 8.91 9.93
C GLY A 56 7.05 8.31 11.18
N VAL A 57 6.53 7.08 11.09
CA VAL A 57 5.90 6.37 12.21
C VAL A 57 6.62 5.04 12.50
N GLY A 58 6.38 4.46 13.68
CA GLY A 58 6.98 3.19 14.07
C GLY A 58 6.56 2.02 13.15
N PRO A 59 7.45 1.04 12.89
CA PRO A 59 7.19 -0.10 12.02
C PRO A 59 5.97 -0.94 12.45
N GLU A 60 5.70 -0.99 13.75
CA GLU A 60 4.54 -1.68 14.32
C GLU A 60 3.22 -1.13 13.79
N LYS A 61 3.16 0.17 13.47
CA LYS A 61 1.94 0.80 12.89
C LYS A 61 1.67 0.32 11.48
N GLY A 62 2.72 0.07 10.68
CA GLY A 62 2.60 -0.50 9.34
C GLY A 62 2.06 -1.92 9.38
N LEU A 63 2.60 -2.74 10.28
CA LEU A 63 2.15 -4.12 10.51
C LEU A 63 0.69 -4.18 10.93
N ILE A 64 0.30 -3.39 11.93
CA ILE A 64 -1.09 -3.31 12.39
C ILE A 64 -2.01 -2.89 11.24
N THR A 65 -1.60 -1.88 10.46
CA THR A 65 -2.36 -1.42 9.29
C THR A 65 -2.55 -2.53 8.27
N ALA A 66 -1.50 -3.29 7.95
CA ALA A 66 -1.58 -4.40 6.99
C ALA A 66 -2.53 -5.52 7.48
N ILE A 67 -2.45 -5.90 8.75
CA ILE A 67 -3.31 -6.95 9.34
C ILE A 67 -4.78 -6.50 9.33
N VAL A 68 -5.06 -5.31 9.86
CA VAL A 68 -6.43 -4.79 9.97
C VAL A 68 -7.04 -4.58 8.58
N ALA A 69 -6.30 -3.95 7.65
CA ALA A 69 -6.76 -3.75 6.28
C ALA A 69 -6.98 -5.07 5.54
N GLY A 70 -6.09 -6.06 5.72
CA GLY A 70 -6.23 -7.39 5.13
C GLY A 70 -7.49 -8.11 5.59
N ILE A 71 -7.80 -8.08 6.89
CA ILE A 71 -9.02 -8.69 7.45
C ILE A 71 -10.26 -7.98 6.92
N ILE A 72 -10.32 -6.65 7.00
CA ILE A 72 -11.48 -5.87 6.54
C ILE A 72 -11.71 -6.07 5.05
N ALA A 73 -10.66 -6.01 4.22
CA ALA A 73 -10.78 -6.20 2.79
C ALA A 73 -11.17 -7.65 2.41
N SER A 74 -10.71 -8.65 3.16
CA SER A 74 -11.12 -10.04 2.92
C SER A 74 -12.59 -10.29 3.24
N LEU A 75 -13.13 -9.60 4.27
CA LEU A 75 -14.53 -9.73 4.69
C LEU A 75 -15.49 -8.92 3.80
N PHE A 76 -15.10 -7.71 3.39
CA PHE A 76 -15.98 -6.74 2.73
C PHE A 76 -15.58 -6.40 1.28
N GLY A 77 -14.48 -6.96 0.77
CA GLY A 77 -13.95 -6.66 -0.56
C GLY A 77 -14.76 -7.24 -1.71
N GLY A 78 -14.50 -6.72 -2.90
CA GLY A 78 -15.16 -7.11 -4.14
C GLY A 78 -14.34 -8.02 -5.06
N SER A 79 -13.19 -8.52 -4.60
CA SER A 79 -12.30 -9.36 -5.39
C SER A 79 -11.73 -10.51 -4.55
N LYS A 80 -11.61 -11.70 -5.17
CA LYS A 80 -11.10 -12.93 -4.55
C LYS A 80 -9.61 -12.89 -4.22
N VAL A 81 -8.87 -11.99 -4.88
CA VAL A 81 -7.39 -11.94 -4.83
C VAL A 81 -6.88 -10.57 -4.41
N GLN A 82 -7.74 -9.71 -3.87
CA GLN A 82 -7.35 -8.38 -3.42
C GLN A 82 -6.60 -8.47 -2.09
N ILE A 83 -5.39 -7.90 -2.07
CA ILE A 83 -4.58 -7.73 -0.88
C ILE A 83 -4.61 -6.25 -0.51
N SER A 84 -4.90 -5.94 0.76
CA SER A 84 -4.98 -4.56 1.25
C SER A 84 -3.99 -4.34 2.38
N GLY A 85 -3.34 -3.18 2.37
CA GLY A 85 -2.31 -2.80 3.33
C GLY A 85 -1.78 -1.40 3.07
N PRO A 86 -0.74 -0.96 3.80
CA PRO A 86 -0.10 0.32 3.55
C PRO A 86 0.48 0.38 2.12
N THR A 87 0.33 1.52 1.47
CA THR A 87 0.72 1.71 0.06
C THR A 87 1.76 2.82 -0.05
N GLY A 88 2.86 2.56 -0.78
CA GLY A 88 3.95 3.51 -0.99
C GLY A 88 3.51 4.88 -1.53
N ALA A 89 2.44 4.91 -2.33
CA ALA A 89 1.84 6.13 -2.89
C ALA A 89 1.42 7.15 -1.83
N PHE A 90 1.03 6.70 -0.63
CA PHE A 90 0.56 7.58 0.44
C PHE A 90 1.66 7.96 1.43
N VAL A 91 2.86 7.40 1.33
CA VAL A 91 3.97 7.63 2.29
C VAL A 91 4.27 9.11 2.44
N VAL A 92 4.38 9.85 1.34
CA VAL A 92 4.69 11.29 1.38
C VAL A 92 3.58 12.09 2.03
N VAL A 93 2.32 11.74 1.77
CA VAL A 93 1.15 12.42 2.33
C VAL A 93 1.05 12.15 3.83
N ILE A 94 1.23 10.89 4.24
CA ILE A 94 1.22 10.50 5.65
C ILE A 94 2.37 11.19 6.40
N TYR A 95 3.57 11.20 5.82
CA TYR A 95 4.73 11.89 6.39
C TYR A 95 4.45 13.37 6.64
N ASP A 96 3.86 14.08 5.67
CA ASP A 96 3.53 15.50 5.82
C ASP A 96 2.44 15.72 6.89
N ILE A 97 1.42 14.86 6.98
CA ILE A 97 0.40 14.91 8.03
C ILE A 97 1.04 14.71 9.41
N VAL A 98 1.90 13.69 9.55
CA VAL A 98 2.61 13.40 10.82
C VAL A 98 3.52 14.57 11.19
N LEU A 99 4.22 15.16 10.23
CA LEU A 99 5.12 16.29 10.46
C LEU A 99 4.37 17.55 10.93
N ARG A 100 3.17 17.80 10.40
CA ARG A 100 2.38 19.01 10.72
C ARG A 100 1.44 18.84 11.91
N HIS A 101 0.88 17.65 12.08
CA HIS A 101 -0.22 17.39 13.02
C HIS A 101 0.06 16.23 14.00
N GLY A 102 1.25 15.63 13.93
CA GLY A 102 1.60 14.49 14.76
C GLY A 102 0.76 13.24 14.46
N TYR A 103 0.93 12.24 15.33
CA TYR A 103 0.19 10.98 15.20
C TYR A 103 -1.32 11.14 15.45
N GLU A 104 -1.71 12.02 16.36
CA GLU A 104 -3.14 12.28 16.64
C GLU A 104 -3.84 12.84 15.40
N GLY A 105 -3.20 13.78 14.70
CA GLY A 105 -3.69 14.29 13.43
C GLY A 105 -3.80 13.22 12.35
N LEU A 106 -2.82 12.32 12.26
CA LEU A 106 -2.87 11.16 11.35
C LEU A 106 -4.06 10.25 11.67
N ALA A 107 -4.31 9.95 12.95
CA ALA A 107 -5.41 9.08 13.36
C ALA A 107 -6.78 9.69 12.97
N ILE A 108 -6.97 10.98 13.24
CA ILE A 108 -8.20 11.69 12.86
C ILE A 108 -8.36 11.73 11.33
N ALA A 109 -7.31 12.10 10.60
CA ALA A 109 -7.34 12.13 9.14
C ALA A 109 -7.67 10.76 8.53
N THR A 110 -7.15 9.68 9.12
CA THR A 110 -7.44 8.31 8.70
C THR A 110 -8.91 7.94 8.92
N LEU A 111 -9.48 8.27 10.08
CA LEU A 111 -10.90 8.06 10.36
C LEU A 111 -11.80 8.86 9.41
N MET A 112 -11.45 10.12 9.16
CA MET A 112 -12.16 10.97 8.20
C MET A 112 -12.10 10.38 6.78
N ALA A 113 -10.91 9.97 6.33
CA ALA A 113 -10.74 9.33 5.03
C ALA A 113 -11.56 8.03 4.91
N GLY A 114 -11.56 7.19 5.94
CA GLY A 114 -12.39 5.98 5.99
C GLY A 114 -13.89 6.28 5.90
N GLY A 115 -14.37 7.27 6.66
CA GLY A 115 -15.76 7.73 6.58
C GLY A 115 -16.12 8.26 5.19
N LEU A 116 -15.24 9.07 4.58
CA LEU A 116 -15.43 9.58 3.21
C LEU A 116 -15.46 8.44 2.19
N LEU A 117 -14.58 7.45 2.30
CA LEU A 117 -14.57 6.27 1.41
C LEU A 117 -15.86 5.45 1.53
N ILE A 118 -16.38 5.27 2.75
CA ILE A 118 -17.68 4.61 2.97
C ILE A 118 -18.80 5.41 2.29
N LEU A 119 -18.85 6.73 2.49
CA LEU A 119 -19.84 7.60 1.85
C LEU A 119 -19.74 7.53 0.32
N MET A 120 -18.53 7.61 -0.23
CA MET A 120 -18.29 7.46 -1.67
C MET A 120 -18.76 6.10 -2.20
N GLY A 121 -18.56 5.03 -1.43
CA GLY A 121 -19.08 3.68 -1.73
C GLY A 121 -20.61 3.65 -1.75
N LEU A 122 -21.27 4.25 -0.76
CA LEU A 122 -22.74 4.35 -0.69
C LEU A 122 -23.32 5.15 -1.86
N PHE A 123 -22.66 6.24 -2.25
CA PHE A 123 -23.03 7.05 -3.41
C PHE A 123 -22.57 6.44 -4.76
N ARG A 124 -21.91 5.28 -4.75
CA ARG A 124 -21.42 4.57 -5.94
C ARG A 124 -20.46 5.40 -6.79
N LEU A 125 -19.71 6.29 -6.15
CA LEU A 125 -18.73 7.15 -6.82
C LEU A 125 -17.51 6.37 -7.35
N GLY A 126 -17.35 5.10 -6.97
CA GLY A 126 -16.39 4.20 -7.61
C GLY A 126 -16.60 4.05 -9.12
N ALA A 127 -17.83 4.24 -9.62
CA ALA A 127 -18.11 4.25 -11.05
C ALA A 127 -17.44 5.43 -11.79
N VAL A 128 -17.00 6.46 -11.07
CA VAL A 128 -16.30 7.62 -11.65
C VAL A 128 -14.85 7.28 -12.02
N ILE A 129 -14.25 6.30 -11.34
CA ILE A 129 -12.85 5.88 -11.58
C ILE A 129 -12.62 5.47 -13.03
N LYS A 130 -13.64 4.90 -13.70
CA LYS A 130 -13.56 4.51 -15.13
C LYS A 130 -13.37 5.67 -16.10
N TYR A 131 -13.58 6.92 -15.66
CA TYR A 131 -13.40 8.12 -16.47
C TYR A 131 -12.02 8.78 -16.26
N ILE A 132 -11.18 8.24 -15.39
CA ILE A 132 -9.81 8.74 -15.23
C ILE A 132 -9.02 8.39 -16.50
N PRO A 133 -8.45 9.38 -17.21
CA PRO A 133 -7.69 9.11 -18.43
C PRO A 133 -6.47 8.23 -18.16
N TYR A 134 -6.17 7.33 -19.08
CA TYR A 134 -4.98 6.46 -19.01
C TYR A 134 -3.67 7.24 -18.73
N PRO A 135 -3.39 8.39 -19.36
CA PRO A 135 -2.20 9.18 -19.06
C PRO A 135 -2.07 9.64 -17.60
N VAL A 136 -3.20 9.86 -16.91
CA VAL A 136 -3.19 10.25 -15.48
C VAL A 136 -2.78 9.06 -14.61
N ILE A 137 -3.30 7.87 -14.91
CA ILE A 137 -2.98 6.64 -14.20
C ILE A 137 -1.52 6.28 -14.39
N THR A 138 -1.03 6.33 -15.63
CA THR A 138 0.38 6.03 -15.92
C THR A 138 1.31 7.06 -15.30
N GLY A 139 1.02 8.37 -15.43
CA GLY A 139 1.81 9.43 -14.81
C GLY A 139 1.87 9.31 -13.28
N PHE A 140 0.73 9.03 -12.63
CA PHE A 140 0.68 8.82 -11.18
C PHE A 140 1.49 7.59 -10.75
N THR A 141 1.34 6.48 -11.47
CA THR A 141 2.07 5.23 -11.18
C THR A 141 3.58 5.39 -11.37
N SER A 142 4.01 6.05 -12.46
CA SER A 142 5.42 6.38 -12.69
C SER A 142 5.97 7.34 -11.62
N GLY A 143 5.17 8.31 -11.16
CA GLY A 143 5.54 9.20 -10.06
C GLY A 143 5.76 8.44 -8.74
N ILE A 144 4.88 7.49 -8.42
CA ILE A 144 5.05 6.61 -7.25
C ILE A 144 6.33 5.77 -7.39
N ALA A 145 6.58 5.19 -8.57
CA ALA A 145 7.79 4.42 -8.82
C ALA A 145 9.06 5.25 -8.58
N LEU A 146 9.09 6.50 -9.07
CA LEU A 146 10.21 7.43 -8.83
C LEU A 146 10.37 7.78 -7.36
N LEU A 147 9.27 8.00 -6.63
CA LEU A 147 9.31 8.30 -5.19
C LEU A 147 9.85 7.12 -4.37
N ILE A 148 9.40 5.90 -4.68
CA ILE A 148 9.88 4.67 -4.05
C ILE A 148 11.35 4.49 -4.38
N PHE A 149 11.73 4.52 -5.67
CA PHE A 149 13.13 4.41 -6.09
C PHE A 149 14.02 5.40 -5.34
N SER A 150 13.63 6.67 -5.31
CA SER A 150 14.41 7.72 -4.63
C SER A 150 14.56 7.47 -3.13
N SER A 151 13.56 6.86 -2.48
CA SER A 151 13.67 6.51 -1.04
C SER A 151 14.71 5.41 -0.79
N GLN A 152 14.89 4.48 -1.73
CA GLN A 152 15.80 3.35 -1.59
C GLN A 152 17.26 3.70 -1.92
N VAL A 153 17.50 4.80 -2.65
CA VAL A 153 18.86 5.25 -3.00
C VAL A 153 19.72 5.50 -1.75
N ALA A 154 19.15 6.13 -0.72
CA ALA A 154 19.86 6.40 0.52
C ALA A 154 20.28 5.11 1.25
N ASP A 155 19.41 4.10 1.26
CA ASP A 155 19.66 2.80 1.89
C ASP A 155 20.69 1.98 1.12
N ILE A 156 20.60 1.95 -0.21
CA ILE A 156 21.58 1.26 -1.08
C ILE A 156 22.97 1.88 -0.92
N LEU A 157 23.08 3.20 -0.88
CA LEU A 157 24.36 3.88 -0.67
C LEU A 157 24.85 3.78 0.79
N GLY A 158 24.01 3.33 1.72
CA GLY A 158 24.34 3.21 3.13
C GLY A 158 24.67 4.54 3.80
N LEU A 159 23.95 5.61 3.44
CA LEU A 159 24.27 6.98 3.87
C LEU A 159 23.97 7.27 5.35
N GLY A 160 23.30 6.36 6.08
CA GLY A 160 23.04 6.52 7.52
C GLY A 160 22.17 7.74 7.87
N ILE A 161 21.27 8.16 6.98
CA ILE A 161 20.44 9.35 7.19
C ILE A 161 19.24 9.01 8.09
N ASP A 162 19.22 9.54 9.31
CA ASP A 162 18.15 9.27 10.29
C ASP A 162 16.74 9.75 9.84
N LYS A 163 16.68 10.89 9.13
CA LYS A 163 15.42 11.49 8.69
C LYS A 163 15.51 11.94 7.24
N LEU A 164 15.16 11.03 6.33
CA LEU A 164 15.04 11.36 4.92
C LEU A 164 13.72 12.11 4.66
N PRO A 165 13.73 13.26 3.98
CA PRO A 165 12.51 13.95 3.61
C PRO A 165 11.59 13.07 2.74
N GLY A 166 10.28 13.16 2.95
CA GLY A 166 9.31 12.41 2.12
C GLY A 166 9.26 12.90 0.66
N ALA A 167 9.29 14.22 0.45
CA ALA A 167 9.16 14.86 -0.86
C ALA A 167 10.39 14.64 -1.76
N PHE A 168 10.18 14.57 -3.07
CA PHE A 168 11.22 14.21 -4.06
C PHE A 168 12.42 15.18 -4.07
N ILE A 169 12.19 16.49 -4.21
CA ILE A 169 13.28 17.47 -4.35
C ILE A 169 14.13 17.59 -3.08
N PRO A 170 13.57 17.79 -1.88
CA PRO A 170 14.38 17.88 -0.66
C PRO A 170 15.14 16.58 -0.36
N LYS A 171 14.54 15.43 -0.69
CA LYS A 171 15.19 14.12 -0.56
C LYS A 171 16.47 14.03 -1.38
N TRP A 172 16.42 14.40 -2.66
CA TRP A 172 17.60 14.36 -3.52
C TRP A 172 18.66 15.38 -3.11
N GLN A 173 18.28 16.55 -2.59
CA GLN A 173 19.25 17.50 -2.02
C GLN A 173 20.06 16.85 -0.89
N VAL A 174 19.39 16.20 0.06
CA VAL A 174 20.05 15.51 1.18
C VAL A 174 20.92 14.35 0.69
N ILE A 175 20.43 13.53 -0.23
CA ILE A 175 21.20 12.42 -0.80
C ILE A 175 22.48 12.93 -1.46
N LEU A 176 22.39 13.97 -2.30
CA LEU A 176 23.53 14.53 -3.01
C LEU A 176 24.56 15.15 -2.07
N THR A 177 24.13 15.82 -1.01
CA THR A 177 25.05 16.38 0.00
C THR A 177 25.73 15.30 0.86
N SER A 178 25.10 14.14 1.01
CA SER A 178 25.61 13.05 1.84
C SER A 178 26.40 11.99 1.06
N LEU A 179 26.62 12.15 -0.26
CA LEU A 179 27.31 11.16 -1.08
C LEU A 179 28.70 10.78 -0.58
N SER A 180 29.40 11.68 0.13
CA SER A 180 30.70 11.39 0.73
C SER A 180 30.64 10.35 1.85
N GLN A 181 29.46 10.08 2.40
CA GLN A 181 29.22 9.11 3.48
C GLN A 181 28.85 7.72 2.94
N THR A 182 29.04 7.48 1.64
CA THR A 182 28.70 6.19 1.02
C THR A 182 29.44 5.04 1.68
N ASN A 183 28.68 4.04 2.13
CA ASN A 183 29.22 2.80 2.65
C ASN A 183 29.33 1.77 1.54
N LEU A 184 30.57 1.43 1.15
CA LEU A 184 30.83 0.49 0.07
C LEU A 184 30.26 -0.91 0.33
N MET A 185 30.22 -1.35 1.60
CA MET A 185 29.67 -2.66 1.95
C MET A 185 28.16 -2.69 1.74
N ALA A 186 27.44 -1.64 2.18
CA ALA A 186 26.01 -1.53 1.94
C ALA A 186 25.68 -1.51 0.44
N LEU A 187 26.48 -0.76 -0.35
CA LEU A 187 26.32 -0.68 -1.79
C LEU A 187 26.50 -2.03 -2.49
N LEU A 188 27.57 -2.76 -2.16
CA LEU A 188 27.82 -4.08 -2.73
C LEU A 188 26.72 -5.08 -2.33
N LEU A 189 26.27 -5.04 -1.08
CA LEU A 189 25.22 -5.91 -0.58
C LEU A 189 23.89 -5.62 -1.30
N GLY A 190 23.51 -4.34 -1.41
CA GLY A 190 22.30 -3.92 -2.15
C GLY A 190 22.33 -4.32 -3.62
N LEU A 191 23.44 -4.06 -4.31
CA LEU A 191 23.61 -4.47 -5.72
C LEU A 191 23.56 -5.99 -5.88
N SER A 192 24.17 -6.74 -4.96
CA SER A 192 24.13 -8.22 -5.00
C SER A 192 22.71 -8.76 -4.78
N CYS A 193 21.93 -8.17 -3.87
CA CYS A 193 20.52 -8.51 -3.68
C CYS A 193 19.70 -8.23 -4.95
N ILE A 194 19.89 -7.07 -5.58
CA ILE A 194 19.20 -6.74 -6.84
C ILE A 194 19.58 -7.74 -7.94
N ALA A 195 20.87 -8.06 -8.08
CA ALA A 195 21.33 -9.03 -9.06
C ALA A 195 20.71 -10.42 -8.83
N LEU A 196 20.68 -10.88 -7.58
CA LEU A 196 20.04 -12.15 -7.24
C LEU A 196 18.54 -12.16 -7.58
N ILE A 197 17.81 -11.09 -7.28
CA ILE A 197 16.37 -11.00 -7.58
C ILE A 197 16.10 -10.98 -9.08
N VAL A 198 16.97 -10.34 -9.88
CA VAL A 198 16.80 -10.25 -11.34
C VAL A 198 17.21 -11.53 -12.05
N LEU A 199 18.16 -12.29 -11.49
CA LEU A 199 18.70 -13.52 -12.09
C LEU A 199 17.98 -14.80 -11.64
N ALA A 200 17.23 -14.77 -10.53
CA ALA A 200 16.43 -15.88 -10.02
C ALA A 200 15.07 -15.98 -10.74
#